data_AF-A0A954XJG3-F1
#
_entry.id   AF-A0A954XJG3-F1
#
_cell.length_a   1.000
_cell.length_b   1.000
_cell.length_c   1.000
_cell.angle_alpha   90.00
_cell.angle_beta   90.00
_cell.angle_gamma   90.00
#
_symmetry.space_group_name_H-M   'P 1'
#
loop_
_entity.id
_entity.type
_entity.pdbx_description
1 polymer ?
#
loop_
_entity_poly.entity_id
_entity_poly.type
_entity_poly.pdbx_seq_one_letter_code
_entity_poly.pdbx_strand_id
1 'polypeptide(L)'
;LDRNASFDVPLTADQSEAVLDLAKLKTPPGDYTIAFYGSPVAKHRHNPDAVLKAERELKQAQQQLDEATAESDRLAKEAAAASADQKNEIEELSRAAAENKKAAEASVAAADKRLKDATTQAQPKDIVDIVVSEPIAIRILPAESK
;
A
#
# COMPACT_ATOMS: atom_id res chain seq x y z
N LEU A 1 -12.42 14.03 30.85
CA LEU A 1 -13.52 13.06 30.66
C LEU A 1 -13.25 11.89 31.57
N ASP A 2 -14.14 11.63 32.52
CA ASP A 2 -14.10 10.43 33.34
C ASP A 2 -14.05 9.20 32.42
N ARG A 3 -13.08 8.32 32.63
CA ARG A 3 -12.97 7.08 31.85
C ARG A 3 -14.10 6.14 32.29
N ASN A 4 -15.17 6.10 31.52
CA ASN A 4 -16.12 4.99 31.53
C ASN A 4 -15.36 3.65 31.40
N ALA A 5 -15.96 2.56 31.87
CA ALA A 5 -15.36 1.23 31.78
C ALA A 5 -15.01 0.90 30.32
N SER A 6 -13.75 0.56 30.06
CA SER A 6 -13.28 0.06 28.76
C SER A 6 -13.32 -1.46 28.73
N PHE A 7 -13.58 -2.04 27.57
CA PHE A 7 -13.44 -3.47 27.31
C PHE A 7 -12.80 -3.65 25.92
N ASP A 8 -12.14 -4.78 25.71
CA ASP A 8 -11.45 -5.08 24.46
C ASP A 8 -12.37 -5.80 23.48
N VAL A 9 -12.33 -5.35 22.21
CA VAL A 9 -13.06 -5.97 21.10
C VAL A 9 -12.03 -6.42 20.06
N PRO A 10 -11.70 -7.72 19.99
CA PRO A 10 -10.80 -8.24 18.97
C PRO A 10 -11.47 -8.19 17.59
N LEU A 11 -10.77 -7.69 16.57
CA LEU A 11 -11.28 -7.63 15.19
C LEU A 11 -11.47 -9.02 14.55
N THR A 12 -10.92 -10.08 15.16
CA THR A 12 -10.93 -11.44 14.63
C THR A 12 -11.80 -12.40 15.43
N ALA A 13 -12.49 -11.93 16.47
CA ALA A 13 -13.36 -12.76 17.29
C ALA A 13 -14.82 -12.61 16.83
N ASP A 14 -15.56 -13.71 16.84
CA ASP A 14 -16.99 -13.71 16.49
C ASP A 14 -17.86 -13.06 17.58
N GLN A 15 -17.34 -12.96 18.81
CA GLN A 15 -18.06 -12.42 19.96
C GLN A 15 -17.11 -11.65 20.90
N SER A 16 -17.65 -10.63 21.58
CA SER A 16 -17.03 -9.94 22.71
C SER A 16 -18.05 -9.76 23.83
N GLU A 17 -17.59 -9.69 25.07
CA GLU A 17 -18.45 -9.54 26.26
C GLU A 17 -18.04 -8.30 27.05
N ALA A 18 -19.03 -7.54 27.51
CA ALA A 18 -18.85 -6.40 28.39
C ALA A 18 -19.76 -6.55 29.61
N VAL A 19 -19.18 -6.44 30.81
CA VAL A 19 -19.92 -6.54 32.08
C VAL A 19 -20.10 -5.14 32.68
N LEU A 20 -21.35 -4.72 32.86
CA LEU A 20 -21.71 -3.46 33.49
C LEU A 20 -22.02 -3.69 34.98
N ASP A 21 -21.08 -3.31 35.85
CA ASP A 21 -21.29 -3.31 37.29
C ASP A 21 -22.12 -2.09 37.72
N LEU A 22 -23.43 -2.29 37.87
CA LEU A 22 -24.37 -1.24 38.24
C LEU A 22 -24.11 -0.65 39.64
N ALA A 23 -23.52 -1.42 40.55
CA ALA A 23 -23.18 -0.94 41.89
C ALA A 23 -21.98 0.03 41.84
N LYS A 24 -20.96 -0.31 41.04
CA LYS A 24 -19.80 0.57 40.80
C LYS A 24 -20.18 1.81 40.00
N LEU A 25 -21.06 1.66 39.01
CA LEU A 25 -21.57 2.75 38.18
C LEU A 25 -22.60 3.64 38.90
N LYS A 26 -23.10 3.21 40.07
CA LYS A 26 -24.12 3.91 40.87
C LYS A 26 -25.33 4.32 40.03
N THR A 27 -25.75 3.46 39.11
CA THR A 27 -26.78 3.78 38.13
C THR A 27 -28.17 3.68 38.78
N PRO A 28 -28.98 4.76 38.78
CA PRO A 28 -30.34 4.71 39.31
C PRO A 28 -31.24 3.74 38.52
N PRO A 29 -32.37 3.28 39.12
CA PRO A 29 -33.41 2.60 38.37
C PRO A 29 -34.01 3.49 37.28
N GLY A 30 -34.34 2.90 36.13
CA GLY A 30 -34.88 3.64 34.98
C GLY A 30 -34.67 2.94 33.65
N ASP A 31 -35.12 3.60 32.58
CA ASP A 31 -34.93 3.16 31.20
C ASP A 31 -33.71 3.85 30.58
N TYR A 32 -32.84 3.07 29.95
CA TYR A 32 -31.59 3.54 29.36
C TYR A 32 -31.41 2.97 27.96
N THR A 33 -30.81 3.77 27.08
CA THR A 33 -30.26 3.32 25.80
C THR A 33 -28.75 3.40 25.88
N ILE A 34 -28.08 2.30 25.61
CA ILE A 34 -26.61 2.22 25.66
C ILE A 34 -26.06 1.80 24.29
N ALA A 35 -24.90 2.34 23.95
CA ALA A 35 -24.11 1.93 22.80
C ALA A 35 -22.62 1.95 23.18
N PHE A 36 -21.85 1.03 22.61
CA PHE A 36 -20.40 0.99 22.78
C PHE A 36 -19.74 1.81 21.68
N TYR A 37 -18.79 2.66 22.07
CA TYR A 37 -18.03 3.52 21.18
C TYR A 37 -16.55 3.17 21.28
N GLY A 38 -15.93 2.90 20.15
CA GLY A 38 -14.50 2.60 20.07
C GLY A 38 -13.87 3.18 18.80
N SER A 39 -12.57 3.46 18.88
CA SER A 39 -11.78 3.96 17.76
C SER A 39 -10.58 3.05 17.51
N PRO A 40 -10.78 1.84 16.94
CA PRO A 40 -9.68 0.93 16.66
C PRO A 40 -8.72 1.56 15.63
N VAL A 41 -7.43 1.24 15.79
CA VAL A 41 -6.40 1.59 14.81
C VAL A 41 -6.18 0.38 13.92
N ALA A 42 -6.48 0.51 12.63
CA ALA A 42 -6.22 -0.53 11.63
C ALA A 42 -5.05 -0.13 10.72
N LYS A 43 -4.27 -1.12 10.29
CA LYS A 43 -3.23 -0.91 9.27
C LYS A 43 -3.87 -1.00 7.89
N HIS A 44 -3.96 0.12 7.19
CA HIS A 44 -4.46 0.17 5.82
C HIS A 44 -3.32 0.38 4.82
N ARG A 45 -3.31 -0.45 3.77
CA ARG A 45 -2.39 -0.34 2.65
C ARG A 45 -3.11 0.22 1.43
N HIS A 46 -2.83 1.48 1.09
CA HIS A 46 -3.44 2.11 -0.07
C HIS A 46 -2.78 1.64 -1.37
N ASN A 47 -3.59 1.21 -2.35
CA ASN A 47 -3.19 0.85 -3.72
C ASN A 47 -2.00 -0.13 -3.81
N PRO A 48 -2.10 -1.34 -3.25
CA PRO A 48 -1.03 -2.34 -3.33
C PRO A 48 -0.70 -2.78 -4.77
N ASP A 49 -1.67 -2.74 -5.68
CA ASP A 49 -1.50 -3.14 -7.08
C ASP A 49 -0.57 -2.21 -7.86
N ALA A 50 -0.42 -0.96 -7.44
CA ALA A 50 0.54 -0.03 -8.04
C ALA A 50 1.99 -0.52 -7.91
N VAL A 51 2.32 -1.22 -6.81
CA VAL A 51 3.65 -1.82 -6.63
C VAL A 51 3.86 -2.94 -7.65
N LEU A 52 2.89 -3.84 -7.78
CA LEU A 52 2.94 -4.94 -8.77
C LEU A 52 3.01 -4.44 -10.23
N LYS A 53 2.40 -3.29 -10.52
CA LYS A 53 2.51 -2.65 -11.85
C LYS A 53 3.91 -2.08 -12.06
N ALA A 54 4.44 -1.35 -11.08
CA ALA A 54 5.77 -0.74 -11.18
C ALA A 54 6.90 -1.79 -11.26
N GLU A 55 6.78 -2.92 -10.57
CA GLU A 55 7.72 -4.05 -10.67
C GLU A 55 7.75 -4.62 -12.10
N ARG A 56 6.57 -4.78 -12.73
CA ARG A 56 6.46 -5.26 -14.11
C ARG A 56 7.08 -4.27 -15.10
N GLU A 57 6.84 -2.98 -14.90
CA GLU A 57 7.42 -1.91 -15.72
C GLU A 57 8.96 -1.89 -15.61
N LEU A 58 9.52 -2.02 -14.41
CA LEU A 58 10.97 -2.10 -14.20
C LEU A 58 11.55 -3.33 -14.91
N LYS A 59 10.89 -4.48 -14.80
CA LYS A 59 11.34 -5.70 -15.49
C LYS A 59 11.34 -5.55 -17.01
N GLN A 60 10.32 -4.92 -17.58
CA GLN A 60 10.25 -4.66 -19.01
C GLN A 60 11.33 -3.66 -19.46
N ALA A 61 11.56 -2.59 -18.70
CA ALA A 61 12.61 -1.62 -18.99
C ALA A 61 14.01 -2.26 -18.96
N GLN A 62 14.26 -3.19 -18.02
CA GLN A 62 15.51 -3.91 -17.95
C GLN A 62 15.73 -4.82 -19.17
N GLN A 63 14.68 -5.52 -19.63
CA GLN A 63 14.75 -6.32 -20.85
C GLN A 63 15.07 -5.48 -22.08
N GLN A 64 14.44 -4.30 -22.19
CA GLN A 64 14.73 -3.36 -23.28
C GLN A 64 16.16 -2.81 -23.23
N LEU A 65 16.71 -2.59 -22.02
CA LEU A 65 18.10 -2.18 -21.86
C LEU A 65 19.06 -3.30 -22.28
N ASP A 66 18.76 -4.55 -21.94
CA ASP A 66 19.58 -5.69 -22.35
C ASP A 66 19.58 -5.86 -23.88
N GLU A 67 18.41 -5.74 -24.52
CA GLU A 67 18.26 -5.75 -25.99
C GLU A 67 18.99 -4.57 -26.65
N ALA A 68 18.80 -3.34 -26.15
CA ALA A 68 19.46 -2.16 -26.69
C ALA A 68 20.99 -2.20 -26.49
N THR A 69 21.47 -2.81 -25.41
CA THR A 69 22.90 -3.03 -25.17
C THR A 69 23.47 -4.02 -26.17
N ALA A 70 22.80 -5.16 -26.37
CA ALA A 70 23.23 -6.17 -27.35
C ALA A 70 23.28 -5.59 -28.78
N GLU A 71 22.28 -4.79 -29.15
CA GLU A 71 22.21 -4.15 -30.47
C GLU A 71 23.27 -3.07 -30.65
N SER A 72 23.47 -2.22 -29.64
CA SER A 72 24.53 -1.20 -29.67
C SER A 72 25.92 -1.84 -29.79
N ASP A 73 26.18 -2.94 -29.09
CA ASP A 73 27.46 -3.66 -29.15
C ASP A 73 27.65 -4.37 -30.50
N ARG A 74 26.56 -4.89 -31.10
CA ARG A 74 26.57 -5.51 -32.43
C ARG A 74 26.93 -4.49 -33.51
N LEU A 75 26.20 -3.37 -33.57
CA LEU A 75 26.42 -2.33 -34.58
C LEU A 75 27.76 -1.61 -34.40
N ALA A 76 28.27 -1.48 -33.17
CA ALA A 76 29.63 -0.98 -32.94
C ALA A 76 30.71 -1.89 -33.55
N LYS A 77 30.55 -3.22 -33.46
CA LYS A 77 31.47 -4.18 -34.08
C LYS A 77 31.35 -4.18 -35.61
N GLU A 78 30.13 -4.11 -36.13
CA GLU A 78 29.88 -4.01 -37.57
C GLU A 78 30.48 -2.72 -38.15
N ALA A 79 30.36 -1.58 -37.45
CA ALA A 79 30.96 -0.31 -37.86
C ALA A 79 32.49 -0.40 -37.94
N ALA A 80 33.12 -1.10 -37.00
CA ALA A 80 34.56 -1.31 -36.99
C ALA A 80 35.05 -2.23 -38.14
N ALA A 81 34.18 -3.09 -38.67
CA ALA A 81 34.48 -4.02 -39.75
C ALA A 81 33.95 -3.56 -41.12
N ALA A 82 33.26 -2.42 -41.20
CA ALA A 82 32.58 -1.95 -42.39
C ALA A 82 33.56 -1.56 -43.51
N SER A 83 33.18 -1.89 -44.76
CA SER A 83 33.88 -1.44 -45.96
C SER A 83 33.64 0.06 -46.20
N ALA A 84 34.50 0.71 -47.01
CA ALA A 84 34.41 2.14 -47.29
C ALA A 84 33.04 2.57 -47.86
N ASP A 85 32.38 1.70 -48.62
CA ASP A 85 31.09 1.96 -49.25
C ASP A 85 29.91 1.89 -48.27
N GLN A 86 30.05 1.18 -47.15
CA GLN A 86 28.99 0.96 -46.14
C GLN A 86 29.24 1.74 -44.84
N LYS A 87 30.42 2.37 -44.72
CA LYS A 87 30.90 2.95 -43.47
C LYS A 87 29.97 4.02 -42.90
N ASN A 88 29.46 4.92 -43.74
CA ASN A 88 28.59 6.01 -43.29
C ASN A 88 27.24 5.51 -42.75
N GLU A 89 26.65 4.49 -43.38
CA GLU A 89 25.35 3.93 -42.98
C GLU A 89 25.48 3.16 -41.66
N ILE A 90 26.52 2.34 -41.51
CA ILE A 90 26.73 1.58 -40.27
C ILE A 90 27.18 2.48 -39.11
N GLU A 91 27.95 3.54 -39.37
CA GLU A 91 28.27 4.55 -38.34
C GLU A 91 27.02 5.28 -37.84
N GLU A 92 26.08 5.62 -38.73
CA GLU A 92 24.81 6.23 -38.33
C GLU A 92 23.95 5.28 -37.48
N LEU A 93 23.79 4.03 -37.92
CA LEU A 93 23.05 3.01 -37.18
C LEU A 93 23.68 2.74 -35.80
N SER A 94 25.00 2.66 -35.72
CA SER A 94 25.74 2.50 -34.46
C SER A 94 25.49 3.67 -33.50
N ARG A 95 25.48 4.91 -34.03
CA ARG A 95 25.17 6.09 -33.23
C ARG A 95 23.72 6.08 -32.74
N ALA A 96 22.77 5.75 -33.60
CA ALA A 96 21.35 5.64 -33.23
C ALA A 96 21.13 4.55 -32.17
N ALA A 97 21.82 3.42 -32.27
CA ALA A 97 21.76 2.35 -31.27
C ALA A 97 22.36 2.76 -29.92
N ALA A 98 23.46 3.52 -29.92
CA ALA A 98 24.03 4.09 -28.70
C ALA A 98 23.08 5.10 -28.03
N GLU A 99 22.37 5.91 -28.82
CA GLU A 99 21.34 6.82 -28.31
C GLU A 99 20.14 6.04 -27.74
N ASN A 100 19.71 4.96 -28.41
CA ASN A 100 18.63 4.08 -27.94
C ASN A 100 19.01 3.39 -26.61
N LYS A 101 20.25 2.89 -26.50
CA LYS A 101 20.78 2.33 -25.23
C LYS A 101 20.70 3.35 -24.11
N LYS A 102 21.13 4.58 -24.34
CA LYS A 102 21.04 5.67 -23.34
C LYS A 102 19.60 5.99 -22.94
N ALA A 103 18.66 5.95 -23.90
CA ALA A 103 17.24 6.12 -23.60
C ALA A 103 16.66 4.96 -22.77
N ALA A 104 17.12 3.73 -23.02
CA ALA A 104 16.74 2.56 -22.22
C ALA A 104 17.31 2.64 -20.79
N GLU A 105 18.56 3.07 -20.60
CA GLU A 105 19.15 3.33 -19.27
C GLU A 105 18.32 4.36 -18.49
N ALA A 106 17.94 5.45 -19.14
CA ALA A 106 17.07 6.46 -18.53
C ALA A 106 15.67 5.90 -18.17
N SER A 107 15.14 4.99 -19.00
CA SER A 107 13.85 4.33 -18.75
C SER A 107 13.90 3.40 -17.55
N VAL A 108 14.99 2.62 -17.38
CA VAL A 108 15.23 1.81 -16.17
C VAL A 108 15.30 2.68 -14.93
N ALA A 109 16.07 3.78 -14.97
CA ALA A 109 16.17 4.71 -13.84
C ALA A 109 14.81 5.33 -13.48
N ALA A 110 14.00 5.68 -14.48
CA ALA A 110 12.66 6.20 -14.26
C ALA A 110 11.70 5.14 -13.68
N ALA A 111 11.76 3.89 -14.16
CA ALA A 111 10.95 2.79 -13.65
C ALA A 111 11.31 2.40 -12.21
N ASP A 112 12.60 2.38 -11.87
CA ASP A 112 13.09 2.15 -10.51
C ASP A 112 12.58 3.23 -9.55
N LYS A 113 12.62 4.51 -9.97
CA LYS A 113 12.04 5.60 -9.19
C LYS A 113 10.53 5.40 -8.95
N ARG A 114 9.78 5.03 -9.99
CA ARG A 114 8.33 4.75 -9.85
C ARG A 114 8.06 3.61 -8.89
N LEU A 115 8.88 2.55 -8.90
CA LEU A 115 8.76 1.45 -7.96
C LEU A 115 9.00 1.90 -6.52
N LYS A 116 10.02 2.73 -6.28
CA LYS A 116 10.30 3.31 -4.96
C LYS A 116 9.17 4.20 -4.47
N ASP A 117 8.64 5.05 -5.34
CA ASP A 117 7.53 5.95 -5.03
C ASP A 117 6.26 5.13 -4.70
N ALA A 118 5.92 4.15 -5.54
CA ALA A 118 4.78 3.26 -5.33
C ALA A 118 4.91 2.45 -4.03
N THR A 119 6.10 1.92 -3.74
CA THR A 119 6.38 1.17 -2.51
C THR A 119 6.22 2.05 -1.28
N THR A 120 6.70 3.29 -1.34
CA THR A 120 6.57 4.28 -0.25
C THR A 120 5.11 4.65 -0.01
N GLN A 121 4.35 4.91 -1.07
CA GLN A 121 2.93 5.24 -0.97
C GLN A 121 2.10 4.07 -0.45
N ALA A 122 2.46 2.85 -0.83
CA ALA A 122 1.83 1.62 -0.39
C ALA A 122 2.37 1.13 0.96
N GLN A 123 3.09 1.94 1.76
CA GLN A 123 3.39 1.55 3.13
C GLN A 123 2.10 1.53 3.96
N PRO A 124 1.85 0.47 4.76
CA PRO A 124 0.69 0.43 5.65
C PRO A 124 0.71 1.60 6.63
N LYS A 125 -0.37 2.36 6.67
CA LYS A 125 -0.56 3.48 7.59
C LYS A 125 -1.64 3.13 8.60
N ASP A 126 -1.51 3.70 9.79
CA ASP A 126 -2.56 3.66 10.79
C ASP A 126 -3.72 4.53 10.32
N ILE A 127 -4.89 3.92 10.24
CA ILE A 127 -6.17 4.60 10.07
C ILE A 127 -6.99 4.41 11.33
N VAL A 128 -7.80 5.41 11.65
CA VAL A 128 -8.75 5.37 12.76
C VAL A 128 -10.13 5.18 12.16
N ASP A 129 -10.73 4.05 12.46
CA ASP A 129 -12.15 3.84 12.20
C ASP A 129 -12.94 4.19 13.47
N ILE A 130 -14.17 4.64 13.29
CA ILE A 130 -15.10 4.84 14.40
C ILE A 130 -16.10 3.69 14.35
N VAL A 131 -16.10 2.89 15.41
CA VAL A 131 -17.04 1.78 15.57
C VAL A 131 -18.01 2.15 16.66
N VAL A 132 -19.30 2.08 16.32
CA VAL A 132 -20.40 2.25 17.27
C VAL A 132 -21.25 1.01 17.19
N SER A 133 -21.53 0.38 18.34
CA SER A 133 -22.49 -0.72 18.36
C SER A 133 -23.89 -0.20 18.04
N GLU A 134 -24.75 -1.07 17.54
CA GLU A 134 -26.18 -0.78 17.53
C GLU A 134 -26.64 -0.45 18.96
N PRO A 135 -27.45 0.62 19.17
CA PRO A 135 -27.95 0.94 20.50
C PRO A 135 -28.88 -0.14 21.03
N ILE A 136 -28.71 -0.51 22.30
CA ILE A 136 -29.58 -1.45 23.00
C ILE A 136 -30.34 -0.75 24.13
N ALA A 137 -31.63 -1.06 24.26
CA ALA A 137 -32.48 -0.55 25.32
C ALA A 137 -32.46 -1.51 26.52
N ILE A 138 -32.22 -0.97 27.71
CA ILE A 138 -32.23 -1.72 28.97
C ILE A 138 -33.10 -1.01 30.00
N ARG A 139 -33.68 -1.77 30.93
CA ARG A 139 -34.36 -1.25 32.12
C ARG A 139 -33.63 -1.72 33.36
N ILE A 140 -33.18 -0.78 34.19
CA ILE A 140 -32.59 -1.07 35.49
C ILE A 140 -33.71 -1.08 36.52
N LEU A 141 -33.88 -2.21 37.19
CA LEU A 141 -34.86 -2.37 38.27
C LEU A 141 -34.29 -1.86 39.60
N PRO A 142 -35.15 -1.41 40.53
CA PRO A 142 -34.74 -1.16 41.91
C PRO A 142 -34.10 -2.39 42.54
N ALA A 143 -33.13 -2.17 43.43
CA ALA A 143 -32.56 -3.27 44.22
C ALA A 143 -33.66 -3.97 45.02
N GLU A 144 -33.68 -5.30 45.00
CA GLU A 144 -34.64 -6.07 45.78
C GLU A 144 -34.44 -5.78 47.28
N SER A 145 -35.56 -5.57 47.98
CA SER A 145 -35.55 -5.43 49.43
C SER A 145 -35.27 -6.82 50.02
N LYS A 146 -34.24 -6.91 50.87
CA LYS A 146 -33.93 -8.13 51.62
C LYS A 146 -35.04 -8.52 52.58
#